data_AF-A0A090SLU4-F1
#
_entry.id   AF-A0A090SLU4-F1
#
_cell.length_a   1.000
_cell.length_b   1.000
_cell.length_c   1.000
_cell.angle_alpha   90.00
_cell.angle_beta   90.00
_cell.angle_gamma   90.00
#
_symmetry.space_group_name_H-M   'P 1'
#
loop_
_entity.id
_entity.type
_entity.pdbx_description
1 polymer ?
#
loop_
_entity_poly.entity_id
_entity_poly.type
_entity_poly.pdbx_seq_one_letter_code
_entity_poly.pdbx_strand_id
1 'polypeptide(L)'
;MNASYLIRSEIKSFKQALVYLGEERLRKFISLVAITSTQDDKPDSLYSLSIQRARFCELLLKDINSNIDEGLGFLTGMFSLLDSLFDQPLEELVEKMPIDNMVKAALVTKQGTLGNILSLVKAYESADWTTVIALRDKLEISDDKLARYYDDAIKWTEDLLAIESEYNTHL
;
A
#
# COMPACT_ATOMS: atom_id res chain seq x y z
N MET A 1 -23.80 -5.97 36.45
CA MET A 1 -22.79 -4.91 36.63
C MET A 1 -22.02 -4.77 35.34
N ASN A 2 -21.94 -3.54 34.85
CA ASN A 2 -21.44 -3.13 33.54
C ASN A 2 -19.91 -3.23 33.42
N ALA A 3 -19.42 -3.54 32.21
CA ALA A 3 -18.26 -2.93 31.54
C ALA A 3 -18.00 -3.75 30.26
N SER A 4 -18.52 -3.38 29.08
CA SER A 4 -17.93 -2.35 28.21
C SER A 4 -16.41 -2.47 28.08
N TYR A 5 -15.93 -3.56 27.51
CA TYR A 5 -14.60 -3.62 26.87
C TYR A 5 -14.79 -3.82 25.37
N LEU A 6 -15.36 -2.81 24.72
CA LEU A 6 -15.13 -2.55 23.31
C LEU A 6 -13.64 -2.21 23.19
N ILE A 7 -12.79 -3.22 23.00
CA ILE A 7 -11.41 -3.02 22.56
C ILE A 7 -11.50 -2.57 21.11
N ARG A 8 -11.65 -1.26 20.97
CA ARG A 8 -11.51 -0.44 19.76
C ARG A 8 -10.04 -0.52 19.35
N SER A 9 -9.63 -1.66 18.82
CA SER A 9 -8.26 -1.90 18.37
C SER A 9 -8.09 -1.26 17.00
N GLU A 10 -7.09 -0.37 16.90
CA GLU A 10 -6.61 0.21 15.64
C GLU A 10 -6.36 -0.89 14.61
N ILE A 11 -6.64 -0.57 13.34
CA ILE A 11 -6.42 -1.47 12.21
C ILE A 11 -4.91 -1.47 11.90
N LYS A 12 -4.18 -2.54 12.24
CA LYS A 12 -2.71 -2.61 12.13
C LYS A 12 -2.22 -3.59 11.05
N SER A 13 -3.12 -4.08 10.19
CA SER A 13 -2.72 -5.01 9.13
C SER A 13 -3.72 -5.05 7.99
N PHE A 14 -3.22 -5.42 6.81
CA PHE A 14 -4.01 -5.70 5.62
C PHE A 14 -5.18 -6.67 5.89
N LYS A 15 -4.93 -7.72 6.67
CA LYS A 15 -5.94 -8.71 7.07
C LYS A 15 -7.02 -8.10 7.99
N GLN A 16 -6.64 -7.19 8.90
CA GLN A 16 -7.60 -6.49 9.76
C GLN A 16 -8.41 -5.43 9.00
N ALA A 17 -7.79 -4.73 8.04
CA ALA A 17 -8.48 -3.79 7.17
C ALA A 17 -9.56 -4.53 6.35
N LEU A 18 -9.23 -5.69 5.79
CA LEU A 18 -10.17 -6.52 5.04
C LEU A 18 -11.28 -7.15 5.91
N VAL A 19 -10.97 -7.58 7.14
CA VAL A 19 -11.96 -8.11 8.10
C VAL A 19 -12.96 -7.03 8.53
N TYR A 20 -12.53 -5.77 8.66
CA TYR A 20 -13.43 -4.64 8.95
C TYR A 20 -14.35 -4.29 7.76
N LEU A 21 -13.90 -4.54 6.53
CA LEU A 21 -14.65 -4.30 5.28
C LEU A 21 -15.72 -5.36 4.95
N GLY A 22 -15.68 -6.55 5.58
CA GLY A 22 -16.69 -7.61 5.49
C GLY A 22 -16.38 -8.79 4.55
N GLU A 23 -17.09 -9.91 4.74
CA GLU A 23 -16.85 -11.24 4.12
C GLU A 23 -16.97 -11.24 2.58
N GLU A 24 -17.97 -10.54 2.03
CA GLU A 24 -18.21 -10.42 0.59
C GLU A 24 -17.05 -9.76 -0.16
N ARG A 25 -16.39 -8.78 0.48
CA ARG A 25 -15.27 -8.02 -0.11
C ARG A 25 -13.95 -8.77 0.04
N LEU A 26 -13.75 -9.46 1.17
CA LEU A 26 -12.66 -10.42 1.33
C LEU A 26 -12.75 -11.54 0.29
N ARG A 27 -13.96 -12.08 0.06
CA ARG A 27 -14.20 -13.11 -0.96
C ARG A 27 -13.92 -12.59 -2.36
N LYS A 28 -14.36 -11.37 -2.73
CA LYS A 28 -14.05 -10.76 -4.04
C LYS A 28 -12.56 -10.49 -4.24
N PHE A 29 -11.86 -10.00 -3.22
CA PHE A 29 -10.42 -9.77 -3.28
C PHE A 29 -9.64 -11.08 -3.39
N ILE A 30 -9.93 -12.06 -2.52
CA ILE A 30 -9.33 -13.40 -2.61
C ILE A 30 -9.68 -14.07 -3.93
N SER A 31 -10.92 -13.93 -4.43
CA SER A 31 -11.30 -14.44 -5.75
C SER A 31 -10.55 -13.75 -6.88
N LEU A 32 -10.31 -12.44 -6.83
CA LEU A 32 -9.51 -11.73 -7.83
C LEU A 32 -8.04 -12.19 -7.81
N VAL A 33 -7.44 -12.30 -6.62
CA VAL A 33 -6.08 -12.83 -6.42
C VAL A 33 -5.98 -14.31 -6.83
N ALA A 34 -7.01 -15.10 -6.59
CA ALA A 34 -7.07 -16.52 -6.97
C ALA A 34 -7.41 -16.75 -8.45
N ILE A 35 -8.02 -15.78 -9.14
CA ILE A 35 -8.24 -15.86 -10.60
C ILE A 35 -6.92 -15.59 -11.32
N THR A 36 -6.08 -14.70 -10.80
CA THR A 36 -4.73 -14.44 -11.36
C THR A 36 -3.75 -15.60 -11.15
N SER A 37 -4.03 -16.56 -10.27
CA SER A 37 -3.22 -17.77 -10.11
C SER A 37 -3.56 -18.91 -11.08
N THR A 38 -4.40 -18.65 -12.10
CA THR A 38 -4.77 -19.65 -13.13
C THR A 38 -4.15 -19.39 -14.51
N GLN A 39 -3.27 -18.39 -14.63
CA GLN A 39 -2.42 -18.22 -15.81
C GLN A 39 -0.95 -18.30 -15.40
N ASP A 40 -0.22 -19.21 -16.04
CA ASP A 40 1.15 -19.66 -15.75
C ASP A 40 2.28 -18.60 -15.89
N ASP A 41 2.01 -17.30 -15.78
CA ASP A 41 3.02 -16.26 -16.05
C ASP A 41 3.09 -15.20 -14.95
N LYS A 42 3.86 -15.49 -13.89
CA LYS A 42 4.31 -14.56 -12.83
C LYS A 42 3.17 -13.85 -12.05
N PRO A 43 3.42 -13.36 -10.82
CA PRO A 43 2.60 -12.26 -10.33
C PRO A 43 2.76 -11.12 -11.35
N ASP A 44 1.65 -10.67 -11.95
CA ASP A 44 1.64 -9.53 -12.86
C ASP A 44 2.46 -8.41 -12.21
N SER A 45 3.45 -7.90 -12.95
CA SER A 45 4.42 -6.91 -12.46
C SER A 45 3.77 -5.72 -11.74
N LEU A 46 2.52 -5.41 -12.08
CA LEU A 46 1.69 -4.41 -11.42
C LEU A 46 1.32 -4.78 -9.97
N TYR A 47 1.03 -6.05 -9.68
CA TYR A 47 0.77 -6.51 -8.31
C TYR A 47 2.03 -6.41 -7.46
N SER A 48 3.16 -6.95 -7.93
CA SER A 48 4.43 -6.85 -7.22
C SER A 48 4.80 -5.39 -6.95
N LEU A 49 4.63 -4.51 -7.94
CA LEU A 49 4.87 -3.08 -7.77
C LEU A 49 3.91 -2.44 -6.75
N SER A 50 2.62 -2.83 -6.74
CA SER A 50 1.66 -2.30 -5.77
C SER A 50 2.02 -2.65 -4.33
N ILE A 51 2.51 -3.87 -4.11
CA ILE A 51 2.93 -4.40 -2.80
C ILE A 51 4.22 -3.73 -2.34
N GLN A 52 5.21 -3.62 -3.23
CA GLN A 52 6.46 -2.90 -2.95
C GLN A 52 6.17 -1.44 -2.58
N ARG A 53 5.33 -0.77 -3.36
CA ARG A 53 4.94 0.62 -3.11
C ARG A 53 4.18 0.78 -1.80
N ALA A 54 3.31 -0.17 -1.45
CA ALA A 54 2.64 -0.22 -0.15
C ALA A 54 3.66 -0.26 0.99
N ARG A 55 4.61 -1.19 0.92
CA ARG A 55 5.64 -1.34 1.95
C ARG A 55 6.54 -0.11 2.05
N PHE A 56 6.93 0.47 0.92
CA PHE A 56 7.77 1.67 0.92
C PHE A 56 7.04 2.88 1.54
N CYS A 57 5.77 3.09 1.20
CA CYS A 57 4.95 4.15 1.80
C CYS A 57 4.77 3.98 3.31
N GLU A 58 4.57 2.75 3.79
CA GLU A 58 4.47 2.42 5.21
C GLU A 58 5.78 2.74 5.97
N LEU A 59 6.92 2.32 5.43
CA LEU A 59 8.23 2.56 6.04
C LEU A 59 8.56 4.06 6.12
N LEU A 60 8.26 4.81 5.07
CA LEU A 60 8.46 6.26 5.06
C LEU A 60 7.55 6.96 6.09
N LEU A 61 6.27 6.55 6.16
CA LEU A 61 5.33 7.14 7.11
C LEU A 61 5.72 6.88 8.57
N LYS A 62 6.28 5.70 8.84
CA LYS A 62 6.79 5.32 10.16
C LYS A 62 7.97 6.19 10.62
N ASP A 63 8.82 6.63 9.69
CA ASP A 63 9.98 7.48 10.02
C ASP A 63 9.60 8.95 10.22
N ILE A 64 8.53 9.39 9.55
CA ILE A 64 8.00 10.74 9.73
C ILE A 64 7.32 10.81 11.10
N ASN A 65 7.68 11.82 11.89
CA ASN A 65 7.01 12.12 13.16
C ASN A 65 5.60 12.70 12.94
N SER A 66 4.69 11.84 12.51
CA SER A 66 3.28 12.13 12.30
C SER A 66 2.44 11.32 13.28
N ASN A 67 1.29 11.85 13.69
CA ASN A 67 0.28 11.10 14.45
C ASN A 67 -0.61 10.24 13.54
N ILE A 68 -0.11 9.85 12.37
CA ILE A 68 -0.84 9.08 11.35
C ILE A 68 -0.45 7.61 11.50
N ASP A 69 -1.43 6.71 11.48
CA ASP A 69 -1.18 5.27 11.52
C ASP A 69 -0.39 4.80 10.28
N GLU A 70 0.68 4.04 10.50
CA GLU A 70 1.57 3.55 9.44
C GLU A 70 0.84 2.71 8.37
N GLY A 71 -0.24 2.01 8.77
CA GLY A 71 -1.09 1.25 7.88
C GLY A 71 -1.81 2.09 6.84
N LEU A 72 -2.00 3.40 7.07
CA LEU A 72 -2.52 4.31 6.04
C LEU A 72 -1.49 4.57 4.93
N GLY A 73 -0.19 4.54 5.26
CA GLY A 73 0.90 4.56 4.27
C GLY A 73 0.83 3.31 3.39
N PHE A 74 0.67 2.14 4.01
CA PHE A 74 0.52 0.87 3.30
C PHE A 74 -0.66 0.89 2.31
N LEU A 75 -1.86 1.26 2.78
CA LEU A 75 -3.05 1.33 1.93
C LEU A 75 -2.89 2.34 0.77
N THR A 76 -2.23 3.46 1.02
CA THR A 76 -1.96 4.47 0.00
C THR A 76 -1.08 3.91 -1.12
N GLY A 77 0.00 3.21 -0.79
CA GLY A 77 0.86 2.59 -1.81
C GLY A 77 0.16 1.47 -2.55
N MET A 78 -0.56 0.59 -1.84
CA MET A 78 -1.28 -0.55 -2.44
C MET A 78 -2.33 -0.11 -3.46
N PHE A 79 -3.11 0.92 -3.15
CA PHE A 79 -4.20 1.37 -4.03
C PHE A 79 -3.79 2.30 -5.15
N SER A 80 -2.52 2.69 -5.20
CA SER A 80 -2.01 3.65 -6.18
C SER A 80 -1.93 3.14 -7.62
N LEU A 81 -2.15 1.84 -7.85
CA LEU A 81 -2.17 1.19 -9.18
C LEU A 81 -3.53 0.59 -9.54
N LEU A 82 -4.59 0.87 -8.76
CA LEU A 82 -5.91 0.31 -9.04
C LEU A 82 -6.45 0.73 -10.42
N ASP A 83 -6.16 1.95 -10.86
CA ASP A 83 -6.56 2.41 -12.20
C ASP A 83 -5.96 1.54 -13.31
N SER A 84 -4.69 1.20 -13.14
CA SER A 84 -3.92 0.37 -14.08
C SER A 84 -4.35 -1.10 -14.03
N LEU A 85 -4.83 -1.58 -12.87
CA LEU A 85 -5.29 -2.96 -12.68
C LEU A 85 -6.73 -3.20 -13.15
N PHE A 86 -7.57 -2.16 -13.11
CA PHE A 86 -9.01 -2.29 -13.36
C PHE A 86 -9.50 -1.51 -14.58
N ASP A 87 -8.60 -0.89 -15.36
CA ASP A 87 -8.91 -0.07 -16.54
C ASP A 87 -10.02 0.97 -16.28
N GLN A 88 -9.99 1.60 -15.11
CA GLN A 88 -10.98 2.58 -14.65
C GLN A 88 -10.29 3.77 -13.99
N PRO A 89 -10.88 4.98 -14.03
CA PRO A 89 -10.31 6.13 -13.33
C PRO A 89 -10.16 5.84 -11.83
N LEU A 90 -8.97 6.12 -11.27
CA LEU A 90 -8.68 5.87 -9.86
C LEU A 90 -9.70 6.53 -8.92
N GLU A 91 -10.16 7.74 -9.28
CA GLU A 91 -11.17 8.50 -8.54
C GLU A 91 -12.49 7.72 -8.40
N GLU A 92 -12.99 7.13 -9.48
CA GLU A 92 -14.23 6.34 -9.47
C GLU A 92 -14.10 5.06 -8.63
N LEU A 93 -12.91 4.44 -8.65
CA LEU A 93 -12.59 3.25 -7.87
C LEU A 93 -12.59 3.57 -6.37
N VAL A 94 -11.89 4.64 -5.95
CA VAL A 94 -11.70 4.97 -4.53
C VAL A 94 -12.88 5.69 -3.90
N GLU A 95 -13.71 6.40 -4.68
CA GLU A 95 -14.89 7.10 -4.17
C GLU A 95 -15.83 6.13 -3.43
N LYS A 96 -16.05 4.95 -4.03
CA LYS A 96 -16.94 3.90 -3.53
C LYS A 96 -16.33 3.05 -2.41
N MET A 97 -15.04 3.22 -2.12
CA MET A 97 -14.34 2.44 -1.09
C MET A 97 -14.50 3.05 0.30
N PRO A 98 -14.74 2.24 1.35
CA PRO A 98 -14.78 2.71 2.73
C PRO A 98 -13.36 2.80 3.31
N ILE A 99 -12.54 3.65 2.72
CA ILE A 99 -11.15 3.92 3.15
C ILE A 99 -11.04 5.33 3.71
N ASP A 100 -9.98 5.58 4.49
CA ASP A 100 -9.75 6.86 5.14
C ASP A 100 -9.68 8.01 4.13
N ASN A 101 -10.25 9.17 4.48
CA ASN A 101 -10.27 10.35 3.63
C ASN A 101 -8.85 10.87 3.31
N MET A 102 -7.89 10.68 4.20
CA MET A 102 -6.48 11.00 3.95
C MET A 102 -5.90 10.13 2.83
N VAL A 103 -6.27 8.85 2.78
CA VAL A 103 -5.86 7.94 1.71
C VAL A 103 -6.53 8.34 0.40
N LYS A 104 -7.84 8.68 0.40
CA LYS A 104 -8.52 9.20 -0.79
C LYS A 104 -7.86 10.47 -1.33
N ALA A 105 -7.58 11.44 -0.46
CA ALA A 105 -6.90 12.67 -0.83
C ALA A 105 -5.49 12.41 -1.39
N ALA A 106 -4.74 11.48 -0.81
CA ALA A 106 -3.43 11.09 -1.31
C ALA A 106 -3.50 10.45 -2.71
N LEU A 107 -4.50 9.59 -2.94
CA LEU A 107 -4.67 8.87 -4.20
C LEU A 107 -5.18 9.77 -5.32
N VAL A 108 -6.17 10.61 -5.06
CA VAL A 108 -6.84 11.43 -6.09
C VAL A 108 -6.17 12.79 -6.26
N THR A 109 -6.05 13.55 -5.17
CA THR A 109 -5.60 14.96 -5.24
C THR A 109 -4.12 15.13 -4.92
N LYS A 110 -3.43 14.05 -4.53
CA LYS A 110 -2.01 14.05 -4.13
C LYS A 110 -1.71 14.98 -2.95
N GLN A 111 -2.67 15.15 -2.05
CA GLN A 111 -2.57 16.09 -0.93
C GLN A 111 -2.21 15.41 0.41
N GLY A 112 -1.73 16.23 1.35
CA GLY A 112 -1.38 15.81 2.70
C GLY A 112 -0.08 15.00 2.76
N THR A 113 0.26 14.52 3.97
CA THR A 113 1.46 13.73 4.22
C THR A 113 1.50 12.47 3.37
N LEU A 114 0.39 11.72 3.30
CA LEU A 114 0.27 10.51 2.48
C LEU A 114 0.43 10.81 0.98
N GLY A 115 -0.09 11.95 0.49
CA GLY A 115 0.08 12.37 -0.90
C GLY A 115 1.53 12.73 -1.24
N ASN A 116 2.23 13.42 -0.32
CA ASN A 116 3.65 13.71 -0.48
C ASN A 116 4.49 12.42 -0.49
N ILE A 117 4.21 11.48 0.42
CA ILE A 117 4.88 10.17 0.47
C ILE A 117 4.66 9.41 -0.83
N LEU A 118 3.41 9.28 -1.28
CA LEU A 118 3.12 8.58 -2.53
C LEU A 118 3.82 9.22 -3.73
N SER A 119 3.87 10.56 -3.76
CA SER A 119 4.57 11.29 -4.82
C SER A 119 6.08 11.09 -4.76
N LEU A 120 6.67 11.06 -3.57
CA LEU A 120 8.09 10.77 -3.36
C LEU A 120 8.43 9.36 -3.85
N VAL A 121 7.63 8.37 -3.47
CA VAL A 121 7.85 6.98 -3.90
C VAL A 121 7.77 6.87 -5.41
N LYS A 122 6.75 7.44 -6.05
CA LYS A 122 6.62 7.42 -7.52
C LYS A 122 7.79 8.12 -8.21
N ALA A 123 8.26 9.25 -7.67
CA ALA A 123 9.40 9.96 -8.22
C ALA A 123 10.71 9.16 -8.08
N TYR A 124 10.88 8.45 -6.95
CA TYR A 124 12.03 7.57 -6.73
C TYR A 124 12.03 6.40 -7.72
N GLU A 125 10.88 5.75 -7.92
CA GLU A 125 10.71 4.67 -8.91
C GLU A 125 10.97 5.13 -10.34
N SER A 126 10.61 6.37 -10.70
CA SER A 126 10.84 6.94 -12.03
C SER A 126 12.18 7.67 -12.19
N ALA A 127 13.05 7.62 -11.17
CA ALA A 127 14.31 8.35 -11.12
C ALA A 127 14.19 9.87 -11.38
N ASP A 128 13.06 10.48 -10.98
CA ASP A 128 12.86 11.93 -11.02
C ASP A 128 13.52 12.57 -9.79
N TRP A 129 14.85 12.70 -9.85
CA TRP A 129 15.67 13.19 -8.74
C TRP A 129 15.32 14.62 -8.31
N THR A 130 14.78 15.44 -9.22
CA THR A 130 14.36 16.81 -8.89
C THR A 130 13.20 16.77 -7.89
N THR A 131 12.17 15.97 -8.19
CA THR A 131 11.02 15.79 -7.30
C THR A 131 11.39 15.02 -6.03
N VAL A 132 12.27 14.02 -6.14
CA VAL A 132 12.79 13.28 -4.97
C VAL A 132 13.42 14.23 -3.97
N ILE A 133 14.39 15.06 -4.38
CA ILE A 133 15.08 15.99 -3.47
C ILE A 133 14.07 16.93 -2.79
N ALA A 134 13.16 17.53 -3.56
CA ALA A 134 12.19 18.48 -3.04
C ALA A 134 11.24 17.86 -1.99
N LEU A 135 10.73 16.64 -2.25
CA LEU A 135 9.81 15.96 -1.34
C LEU A 135 10.52 15.32 -0.14
N ARG A 136 11.71 14.79 -0.34
CA ARG A 136 12.59 14.26 0.71
C ARG A 136 12.89 15.33 1.74
N ASP A 137 13.29 16.52 1.29
CA ASP A 137 13.57 17.67 2.17
C ASP A 137 12.31 18.13 2.92
N LYS A 138 11.17 18.19 2.22
CA LYS A 138 9.87 18.55 2.81
C LYS A 138 9.41 17.56 3.88
N LEU A 139 9.71 16.27 3.70
CA LEU A 139 9.35 15.20 4.62
C LEU A 139 10.43 14.93 5.68
N GLU A 140 11.55 15.66 5.64
CA GLU A 140 12.70 15.51 6.54
C GLU A 140 13.30 14.09 6.56
N ILE A 141 13.24 13.41 5.41
CA ILE A 141 13.81 12.07 5.22
C ILE A 141 15.24 12.23 4.72
N SER A 142 16.20 11.43 5.18
CA SER A 142 17.56 11.45 4.63
C SER A 142 17.71 10.49 3.44
N ASP A 143 18.70 10.73 2.58
CA ASP A 143 18.90 9.90 1.38
C ASP A 143 19.26 8.46 1.74
N ASP A 144 20.02 8.27 2.83
CA ASP A 144 20.38 6.95 3.35
C ASP A 144 19.18 6.17 3.89
N LYS A 145 18.17 6.87 4.43
CA LYS A 145 16.93 6.22 4.86
C LYS A 145 16.04 5.91 3.68
N LEU A 146 15.91 6.84 2.74
CA LEU A 146 15.09 6.67 1.54
C LEU A 146 15.54 5.45 0.73
N ALA A 147 16.85 5.35 0.44
CA ALA A 147 17.42 4.22 -0.29
C ALA A 147 17.23 2.89 0.46
N ARG A 148 17.48 2.89 1.77
CA ARG A 148 17.30 1.70 2.62
C ARG A 148 15.86 1.21 2.65
N TYR A 149 14.89 2.12 2.79
CA TYR A 149 13.48 1.74 2.81
C TYR A 149 13.00 1.23 1.45
N TYR A 150 13.57 1.72 0.35
CA TYR A 150 13.32 1.16 -0.96
C TYR A 150 13.86 -0.28 -1.08
N ASP A 151 15.11 -0.52 -0.66
CA ASP A 151 15.73 -1.84 -0.67
C ASP A 151 14.96 -2.82 0.25
N ASP A 152 14.57 -2.38 1.45
CA ASP A 152 13.75 -3.15 2.38
C ASP A 152 12.39 -3.50 1.79
N ALA A 153 11.77 -2.59 1.04
CA ALA A 153 10.48 -2.82 0.38
C ALA A 153 10.58 -3.84 -0.76
N ILE A 154 11.67 -3.79 -1.56
CA ILE A 154 11.95 -4.80 -2.60
C ILE A 154 12.09 -6.17 -1.95
N LYS A 155 13.03 -6.28 -1.00
CA LYS A 155 13.35 -7.56 -0.36
C LYS A 155 12.13 -8.17 0.32
N TRP A 156 11.37 -7.36 1.04
CA TRP A 156 10.15 -7.83 1.70
C TRP A 156 9.10 -8.35 0.69
N THR A 157 8.99 -7.69 -0.47
CA THR A 157 8.07 -8.12 -1.53
C THR A 157 8.53 -9.41 -2.18
N GLU A 158 9.83 -9.55 -2.44
CA GLU A 158 10.42 -10.79 -2.97
C GLU A 158 10.19 -11.97 -2.01
N ASP A 159 10.48 -11.78 -0.73
CA ASP A 159 10.26 -12.79 0.32
C ASP A 159 8.77 -13.20 0.39
N LEU A 160 7.86 -12.22 0.33
CA LEU A 160 6.41 -12.46 0.36
C LEU A 160 5.94 -13.30 -0.84
N LEU A 161 6.39 -12.97 -2.04
CA LEU A 161 5.98 -13.65 -3.27
C LEU A 161 6.63 -15.04 -3.41
N ALA A 162 7.84 -15.23 -2.89
CA ALA A 162 8.49 -16.52 -2.83
C ALA A 162 7.71 -17.52 -1.94
N ILE A 163 7.19 -17.05 -0.81
CA ILE A 163 6.36 -17.86 0.10
C ILE A 163 5.09 -18.34 -0.61
N GLU A 164 4.42 -17.50 -1.40
CA GLU A 164 3.19 -17.90 -2.13
C GLU A 164 3.45 -18.99 -3.18
N SER A 165 4.62 -19.00 -3.82
CA SER A 165 5.01 -20.04 -4.78
C SER A 165 5.19 -21.42 -4.12
N GLU A 166 5.68 -21.46 -2.88
CA GLU A 166 5.87 -22.71 -2.15
C GLU A 166 4.54 -23.31 -1.67
N TYR A 167 3.58 -22.47 -1.26
CA TYR A 167 2.24 -22.94 -0.85
C TYR A 167 1.40 -23.49 -2.01
N ASN A 168 1.55 -22.95 -3.23
CA ASN A 168 0.80 -23.42 -4.41
C ASN A 168 1.38 -24.70 -5.05
N THR A 169 2.59 -25.12 -4.68
CA THR A 169 3.21 -26.36 -5.22
C THR A 169 2.80 -27.61 -4.43
N HIS A 170 2.11 -27.45 -3.29
CA HIS A 170 1.74 -28.52 -2.36
C HIS A 170 0.22 -28.79 -2.24
N LEU A 171 -0.58 -28.33 -3.20
CA LEU A 171 -2.01 -28.64 -3.32
C LEU A 171 -2.30 -29.48 -4.57
#